data_AF-A0A2E7CJX9-F1
#
_entry.id   AF-A0A2E7CJX9-F1
#
_cell.length_a   1.000
_cell.length_b   1.000
_cell.length_c   1.000
_cell.angle_alpha   90.00
_cell.angle_beta   90.00
_cell.angle_gamma   90.00
#
_symmetry.space_group_name_H-M   'P 1'
#
loop_
_entity.id
_entity.type
_entity.pdbx_description
1 polymer ?
#
loop_
_entity_poly.entity_id
_entity_poly.type
_entity_poly.pdbx_seq_one_letter_code
_entity_poly.pdbx_strand_id
1 'polypeptide(L)'
;MIFLWSCFSEPVSSDWLIEGPELNGWVVAQGNQAELFLEAERVGTNGIVSAEWVRESGIDWLYFELETGGGAAQAVLRIEGKEARLPLGARSGEFDLVGQAENKKTTEDEKQLDLESMLTRIAREKTYWDNGHFVLYDGEEQVGDMVLNDDSKVSLYGSIWLTPEAQSPNISSEGGDLLLELFAEPSLQGERAQLRVNIPLREVVIPTSHVPSSLDRRFELKPEQLSAVKRRELKKFAVEQSNIQEKDWLSKAGPVLLNTLSQDCLVFEQPDLLELWVGYDVTSERIDVQDEGLKSKGMCRINFEPNPPQHRRRFKGHFDQNGIVGHIVQN
;
A
#
# COMPACT_ATOMS: atom_id res chain seq x y z
N MET A 1 -60.41 2.71 -24.63
CA MET A 1 -59.29 2.81 -25.58
C MET A 1 -58.11 3.36 -24.79
N ILE A 2 -57.21 2.49 -24.34
CA ILE A 2 -56.06 2.86 -23.50
C ILE A 2 -54.87 3.00 -24.45
N PHE A 3 -54.38 4.22 -24.63
CA PHE A 3 -53.13 4.47 -25.35
C PHE A 3 -51.96 4.19 -24.40
N LEU A 4 -51.34 3.03 -24.55
CA LEU A 4 -50.01 2.78 -24.02
C LEU A 4 -49.02 3.54 -24.91
N TRP A 5 -48.61 4.72 -24.46
CA TRP A 5 -47.45 5.41 -24.99
C TRP A 5 -46.20 4.68 -24.48
N SER A 6 -45.78 3.65 -25.21
CA SER A 6 -44.39 3.20 -25.15
C SER A 6 -43.55 4.27 -25.87
N CYS A 7 -42.99 5.20 -25.10
CA CYS A 7 -41.90 6.06 -25.56
C CYS A 7 -40.71 5.15 -25.92
N PHE A 8 -40.62 4.75 -27.18
CA PHE A 8 -39.36 4.28 -27.74
C PHE A 8 -38.47 5.52 -27.89
N SER A 9 -37.65 5.80 -26.89
CA SER A 9 -36.49 6.67 -27.08
C SER A 9 -35.63 6.05 -28.17
N GLU A 10 -35.22 6.86 -29.16
CA GLU A 10 -34.26 6.43 -30.17
C GLU A 10 -33.03 5.82 -29.47
N PRO A 11 -32.45 4.73 -30.01
CA PRO A 11 -31.24 4.17 -29.45
C PRO A 11 -30.16 5.26 -29.50
N VAL A 12 -29.74 5.72 -28.32
CA VAL A 12 -28.68 6.71 -28.21
C VAL A 12 -27.39 6.01 -28.62
N SER A 13 -26.86 6.37 -29.79
CA SER A 13 -25.50 5.99 -30.16
C SER A 13 -24.52 6.98 -29.55
N SER A 14 -23.41 6.50 -29.00
CA SER A 14 -22.35 7.37 -28.49
C SER A 14 -21.01 6.75 -28.81
N ASP A 15 -20.15 7.54 -29.46
CA ASP A 15 -18.79 7.15 -29.82
C ASP A 15 -17.86 8.02 -28.98
N TRP A 16 -17.03 7.39 -28.15
CA TRP A 16 -16.05 8.08 -27.32
C TRP A 16 -14.64 7.64 -27.71
N LEU A 17 -13.77 8.63 -27.93
CA LEU A 17 -12.33 8.45 -27.91
C LEU A 17 -11.85 8.79 -26.50
N ILE A 18 -11.06 7.92 -25.90
CA ILE A 18 -10.48 8.08 -24.56
C ILE A 18 -8.99 8.32 -24.73
N GLU A 19 -8.50 9.49 -24.32
CA GLU A 19 -7.09 9.85 -24.40
C GLU A 19 -6.57 10.34 -23.05
N GLY A 20 -5.43 9.82 -22.63
CA GLY A 20 -4.86 10.16 -21.33
C GLY A 20 -3.44 9.64 -21.13
N PRO A 21 -2.75 10.16 -20.11
CA PRO A 21 -1.41 9.67 -19.75
C PRO A 21 -1.43 8.20 -19.29
N GLU A 22 -2.57 7.73 -18.79
CA GLU A 22 -2.72 6.44 -18.10
C GLU A 22 -3.67 5.47 -18.81
N LEU A 23 -4.72 6.01 -19.44
CA LEU A 23 -5.78 5.24 -20.09
C LEU A 23 -6.04 5.80 -21.48
N ASN A 24 -5.96 4.94 -22.48
CA ASN A 24 -6.30 5.24 -23.86
C ASN A 24 -7.25 4.20 -24.41
N GLY A 25 -8.02 4.55 -25.44
CA GLY A 25 -8.89 3.62 -26.12
C GLY A 25 -10.10 4.29 -26.73
N TRP A 26 -11.14 3.49 -27.00
CA TRP A 26 -12.38 3.98 -27.57
C TRP A 26 -13.55 3.09 -27.18
N VAL A 27 -14.74 3.67 -27.25
CA VAL A 27 -16.01 3.03 -26.92
C VAL A 27 -17.03 3.41 -27.99
N VAL A 28 -17.71 2.41 -28.55
CA VAL A 28 -18.83 2.58 -29.48
C VAL A 28 -20.06 1.95 -28.85
N ALA A 29 -20.99 2.77 -28.40
CA ALA A 29 -22.18 2.34 -27.69
C ALA A 29 -23.43 2.42 -28.57
N GLN A 30 -24.22 1.35 -28.56
CA GLN A 30 -25.47 1.20 -29.31
C GLN A 30 -26.54 0.50 -28.46
N GLY A 31 -27.59 1.23 -28.06
CA GLY A 31 -28.66 0.67 -27.24
C GLY A 31 -28.19 0.41 -25.81
N ASN A 32 -28.15 -0.86 -25.37
CA ASN A 32 -27.67 -1.26 -24.03
C ASN A 32 -26.35 -2.04 -24.11
N GLN A 33 -25.69 -2.04 -25.26
CA GLN A 33 -24.41 -2.68 -25.49
C GLN A 33 -23.40 -1.65 -25.97
N ALA A 34 -22.14 -1.88 -25.64
CA ALA A 34 -21.04 -1.17 -26.26
C ALA A 34 -19.97 -2.15 -26.73
N GLU A 35 -19.25 -1.77 -27.75
CA GLU A 35 -17.95 -2.36 -28.11
C GLU A 35 -16.87 -1.40 -27.66
N LEU A 36 -15.84 -1.90 -26.99
CA LEU A 36 -14.75 -1.06 -26.55
C LEU A 36 -13.40 -1.75 -26.68
N PHE A 37 -12.39 -0.90 -26.80
CA PHE A 37 -10.99 -1.23 -26.69
C PHE A 37 -10.38 -0.26 -25.70
N LEU A 38 -9.68 -0.78 -24.68
CA LEU A 38 -8.95 0.04 -23.73
C LEU A 38 -7.54 -0.51 -23.59
N GLU A 39 -6.59 0.39 -23.41
CA GLU A 39 -5.22 0.05 -23.09
C GLU A 39 -4.62 1.00 -22.07
N ALA A 40 -3.72 0.43 -21.27
CA ALA A 40 -2.83 1.12 -20.37
C ALA A 40 -1.45 0.45 -20.43
N GLU A 41 -0.53 0.87 -19.58
CA GLU A 41 0.83 0.31 -19.54
C GLU A 41 0.83 -1.21 -19.26
N ARG A 42 0.00 -1.65 -18.32
CA ARG A 42 0.02 -3.02 -17.73
C ARG A 42 -1.30 -3.79 -17.82
N VAL A 43 -2.36 -3.14 -18.32
CA VAL A 43 -3.69 -3.74 -18.53
C VAL A 43 -4.28 -3.31 -19.86
N GLY A 44 -5.28 -4.03 -20.32
CA GLY A 44 -6.03 -3.69 -21.52
C GLY A 44 -7.09 -4.74 -21.84
N THR A 45 -7.90 -4.51 -22.86
CA THR A 45 -8.88 -5.49 -23.33
C THR A 45 -8.23 -6.50 -24.27
N ASN A 46 -8.74 -7.72 -24.38
CA ASN A 46 -8.25 -8.69 -25.36
C ASN A 46 -8.81 -8.36 -26.76
N GLY A 47 -8.29 -7.30 -27.38
CA GLY A 47 -8.90 -6.75 -28.59
C GLY A 47 -10.17 -5.96 -28.30
N ILE A 48 -11.11 -6.01 -29.24
CA ILE A 48 -12.40 -5.36 -29.11
C ILE A 48 -13.31 -6.29 -28.31
N VAL A 49 -13.84 -5.80 -27.21
CA VAL A 49 -14.72 -6.56 -26.32
C VAL A 49 -16.10 -5.92 -26.25
N SER A 50 -17.12 -6.75 -26.04
CA SER A 50 -18.46 -6.28 -25.73
C SER A 50 -18.55 -5.90 -24.25
N ALA A 51 -19.30 -4.84 -23.97
CA ALA A 51 -19.59 -4.36 -22.63
C ALA A 51 -21.10 -4.21 -22.43
N GLU A 52 -21.55 -4.52 -21.22
CA GLU A 52 -22.88 -4.10 -20.77
C GLU A 52 -22.83 -2.61 -20.46
N TRP A 53 -23.77 -1.84 -21.04
CA TRP A 53 -23.84 -0.40 -20.87
C TRP A 53 -25.07 -0.01 -20.08
N VAL A 54 -24.84 0.66 -18.95
CA VAL A 54 -25.86 1.19 -18.05
C VAL A 54 -25.70 2.70 -17.92
N ARG A 55 -26.75 3.45 -18.21
CA ARG A 55 -26.78 4.91 -18.06
C ARG A 55 -27.66 5.32 -16.89
N GLU A 56 -27.07 5.97 -15.90
CA GLU A 56 -27.77 6.42 -14.70
C GLU A 56 -27.38 7.86 -14.35
N SER A 57 -28.39 8.74 -14.25
CA SER A 57 -28.20 10.13 -13.82
C SER A 57 -27.14 10.92 -14.62
N GLY A 58 -26.94 10.59 -15.90
CA GLY A 58 -25.93 11.23 -16.75
C GLY A 58 -24.52 10.65 -16.63
N ILE A 59 -24.37 9.54 -15.89
CA ILE A 59 -23.13 8.76 -15.81
C ILE A 59 -23.32 7.49 -16.65
N ASP A 60 -22.32 7.20 -17.49
CA ASP A 60 -22.25 5.99 -18.28
C ASP A 60 -21.34 4.97 -17.59
N TRP A 61 -21.87 3.80 -17.28
CA TRP A 61 -21.16 2.66 -16.69
C TRP A 61 -21.05 1.55 -17.73
N LEU A 62 -19.82 1.11 -18.00
CA LEU A 62 -19.55 0.02 -18.95
C LEU A 62 -18.87 -1.12 -18.22
N TYR A 63 -19.51 -2.29 -18.20
CA TYR A 63 -19.00 -3.49 -17.53
C TYR A 63 -18.46 -4.48 -18.57
N PHE A 64 -17.21 -4.90 -18.42
CA PHE A 64 -16.49 -5.72 -19.40
C PHE A 64 -15.36 -6.52 -18.77
N GLU A 65 -14.75 -7.40 -19.57
CA GLU A 65 -13.56 -8.16 -19.17
C GLU A 65 -12.27 -7.42 -19.55
N LEU A 66 -11.38 -7.25 -18.58
CA LEU A 66 -10.08 -6.63 -18.71
C LEU A 66 -9.00 -7.69 -18.50
N GLU A 67 -8.00 -7.70 -19.38
CA GLU A 67 -6.82 -8.55 -19.23
C GLU A 67 -5.78 -7.85 -18.34
N THR A 68 -5.32 -8.58 -17.34
CA THR A 68 -4.27 -8.16 -16.41
C THR A 68 -3.15 -9.18 -16.41
N GLY A 69 -2.05 -8.85 -15.73
CA GLY A 69 -1.00 -9.82 -15.47
C GLY A 69 -1.48 -11.06 -14.70
N GLY A 70 -2.47 -10.92 -13.80
CA GLY A 70 -3.09 -12.04 -13.08
C GLY A 70 -4.16 -12.80 -13.88
N GLY A 71 -4.37 -12.45 -15.15
CA GLY A 71 -5.42 -13.00 -16.00
C GLY A 71 -6.61 -12.07 -16.21
N ALA A 72 -7.69 -12.63 -16.73
CA ALA A 72 -8.93 -11.91 -17.01
C ALA A 72 -9.65 -11.52 -15.71
N ALA A 73 -10.10 -10.26 -15.64
CA ALA A 73 -10.82 -9.69 -14.51
C ALA A 73 -12.05 -8.91 -14.98
N GLN A 74 -13.08 -8.85 -14.15
CA GLN A 74 -14.24 -8.00 -14.39
C GLN A 74 -13.89 -6.56 -14.04
N ALA A 75 -14.16 -5.64 -14.97
CA ALA A 75 -13.83 -4.23 -14.85
C ALA A 75 -15.06 -3.36 -15.12
N VAL A 76 -14.99 -2.11 -14.65
CA VAL A 76 -16.01 -1.10 -14.93
C VAL A 76 -15.34 0.19 -15.38
N LEU A 77 -15.74 0.70 -16.53
CA LEU A 77 -15.37 2.03 -17.00
C LEU A 77 -16.53 2.98 -16.68
N ARG A 78 -16.24 4.03 -15.91
CA ARG A 78 -17.17 5.12 -15.62
C ARG A 78 -16.84 6.31 -16.51
N ILE A 79 -17.80 6.79 -17.27
CA ILE A 79 -17.69 8.03 -18.05
C ILE A 79 -18.67 9.05 -17.47
N GLU A 80 -18.16 10.18 -17.00
CA GLU A 80 -18.95 11.31 -16.50
C GLU A 80 -18.48 12.61 -17.15
N GLY A 81 -19.35 13.21 -17.97
CA GLY A 81 -19.00 14.39 -18.75
C GLY A 81 -17.87 14.11 -19.73
N LYS A 82 -16.66 14.59 -19.42
CA LYS A 82 -15.44 14.37 -20.22
C LYS A 82 -14.41 13.48 -19.52
N GLU A 83 -14.69 12.98 -18.32
CA GLU A 83 -13.76 12.12 -17.61
C GLU A 83 -14.14 10.66 -17.80
N ALA A 84 -13.18 9.85 -18.23
CA ALA A 84 -13.24 8.39 -18.23
C ALA A 84 -12.37 7.87 -17.09
N ARG A 85 -12.92 7.04 -16.22
CA ARG A 85 -12.26 6.52 -15.03
C ARG A 85 -12.43 5.00 -14.97
N LEU A 86 -11.32 4.30 -14.86
CA LEU A 86 -11.26 2.85 -14.71
C LEU A 86 -10.70 2.51 -13.32
N PRO A 87 -11.55 2.20 -12.32
CA PRO A 87 -11.10 1.79 -11.00
C PRO A 87 -10.48 0.40 -11.06
N LEU A 88 -9.26 0.25 -10.57
CA LEU A 88 -8.51 -1.02 -10.54
C LEU A 88 -8.31 -1.57 -9.13
N GLY A 89 -8.75 -0.85 -8.10
CA GLY A 89 -8.59 -1.22 -6.70
C GLY A 89 -9.90 -1.30 -5.93
N ALA A 90 -9.87 -1.88 -4.74
CA ALA A 90 -11.04 -1.92 -3.86
C ALA A 90 -11.29 -0.60 -3.11
N ARG A 91 -10.25 0.20 -2.87
CA ARG A 91 -10.39 1.53 -2.24
C ARG A 91 -10.62 2.58 -3.31
N SER A 92 -11.80 3.20 -3.28
CA SER A 92 -12.20 4.25 -4.22
C SER A 92 -11.12 5.34 -4.35
N GLY A 93 -10.70 5.64 -5.57
CA GLY A 93 -9.73 6.69 -5.86
C GLY A 93 -8.26 6.33 -5.63
N GLU A 94 -7.95 5.10 -5.20
CA GLU A 94 -6.56 4.68 -4.93
C GLU A 94 -5.80 4.30 -6.22
N PHE A 95 -6.45 3.51 -7.07
CA PHE A 95 -5.86 2.90 -8.27
C PHE A 95 -6.78 3.12 -9.47
N ASP A 96 -7.12 4.38 -9.73
CA ASP A 96 -7.98 4.74 -10.84
C ASP A 96 -7.12 5.18 -12.01
N LEU A 97 -7.29 4.55 -13.18
CA LEU A 97 -6.72 5.09 -14.41
C LEU A 97 -7.68 6.12 -14.99
N VAL A 98 -7.16 7.28 -15.33
CA VAL A 98 -7.97 8.40 -15.82
C VAL A 98 -7.60 8.78 -17.25
N GLY A 99 -8.62 8.94 -18.08
CA GLY A 99 -8.54 9.49 -19.44
C GLY A 99 -9.59 10.57 -19.69
N GLN A 100 -9.43 11.31 -20.77
CA GLN A 100 -10.43 12.26 -21.26
C GLN A 100 -11.29 11.59 -22.33
N ALA A 101 -12.60 11.56 -22.12
CA ALA A 101 -13.58 11.08 -23.08
C ALA A 101 -14.05 12.23 -23.99
N GLU A 102 -13.76 12.12 -25.28
CA GLU A 102 -14.25 13.03 -26.31
C GLU A 102 -15.24 12.34 -27.23
N ASN A 103 -16.34 13.01 -27.55
CA ASN A 103 -17.32 12.48 -28.50
C ASN A 103 -16.78 12.67 -29.93
N LYS A 104 -16.04 11.65 -30.40
CA LYS A 104 -15.33 11.65 -31.67
C LYS A 104 -15.37 10.23 -32.25
N LYS A 105 -15.64 10.15 -33.54
CA LYS A 105 -15.54 8.88 -34.28
C LYS A 105 -14.07 8.51 -34.45
N THR A 106 -13.68 7.35 -33.91
CA THR A 106 -12.38 6.73 -34.15
C THR A 106 -12.34 6.11 -35.54
N THR A 107 -11.26 6.32 -36.29
CA THR A 107 -11.06 5.71 -37.61
C THR A 107 -10.59 4.26 -37.47
N GLU A 108 -10.81 3.42 -38.49
CA GLU A 108 -10.44 1.99 -38.41
C GLU A 108 -8.92 1.77 -38.30
N ASP A 109 -8.12 2.63 -38.94
CA ASP A 109 -6.66 2.57 -38.88
C ASP A 109 -6.12 2.89 -37.47
N GLU A 110 -6.75 3.84 -36.75
CA GLU A 110 -6.42 4.16 -35.35
C GLU A 110 -6.73 2.97 -34.42
N LYS A 111 -7.71 2.11 -34.74
CA LYS A 111 -8.05 0.96 -33.90
C LYS A 111 -7.03 -0.18 -33.97
N GLN A 112 -6.26 -0.28 -35.05
CA GLN A 112 -5.51 -1.49 -35.38
C GLN A 112 -4.03 -1.43 -34.96
N LEU A 113 -3.44 -0.24 -34.89
CA LEU A 113 -2.02 -0.05 -34.56
C LEU A 113 -1.72 -0.21 -33.06
N ASP A 114 -2.70 0.07 -32.20
CA ASP A 114 -2.55 0.01 -30.74
C ASP A 114 -2.70 -1.42 -30.18
N LEU A 115 -3.42 -2.28 -30.90
CA LEU A 115 -3.75 -3.64 -30.47
C LEU A 115 -2.53 -4.55 -30.32
N GLU A 116 -1.63 -4.61 -31.31
CA GLU A 116 -0.49 -5.54 -31.29
C GLU A 116 0.52 -5.19 -30.18
N SER A 117 0.76 -3.89 -29.97
CA SER A 117 1.64 -3.38 -28.92
C SER A 117 1.09 -3.73 -27.53
N MET A 118 -0.21 -3.49 -27.32
CA MET A 118 -0.89 -3.83 -26.07
C MET A 118 -0.86 -5.33 -25.78
N LEU A 119 -1.21 -6.19 -26.74
CA LEU A 119 -1.20 -7.64 -26.55
C LEU A 119 0.19 -8.16 -26.15
N THR A 120 1.24 -7.58 -26.71
CA THR A 120 2.63 -7.91 -26.34
C THR A 120 2.96 -7.48 -24.90
N ARG A 121 2.52 -6.28 -24.48
CA ARG A 121 2.71 -5.81 -23.09
C ARG A 121 1.98 -6.71 -22.09
N ILE A 122 0.71 -7.05 -22.37
CA ILE A 122 -0.08 -7.92 -21.50
C ILE A 122 0.51 -9.33 -21.42
N ALA A 123 0.93 -9.93 -22.55
CA ALA A 123 1.56 -11.25 -22.55
C ALA A 123 2.84 -11.27 -21.70
N ARG A 124 3.63 -10.18 -21.73
CA ARG A 124 4.81 -10.02 -20.88
C ARG A 124 4.43 -9.89 -19.40
N GLU A 125 3.41 -9.11 -19.08
CA GLU A 125 2.92 -9.02 -17.69
C GLU A 125 2.42 -10.37 -17.17
N LYS A 126 1.65 -11.14 -17.96
CA LYS A 126 1.25 -12.51 -17.61
C LYS A 126 2.46 -13.39 -17.27
N THR A 127 3.51 -13.33 -18.10
CA THR A 127 4.76 -14.07 -17.84
C THR A 127 5.40 -13.69 -16.49
N TYR A 128 5.35 -12.42 -16.10
CA TYR A 128 5.88 -11.99 -14.81
C TYR A 128 5.08 -12.55 -13.63
N TRP A 129 3.76 -12.51 -13.72
CA TRP A 129 2.87 -13.05 -12.69
C TRP A 129 2.89 -14.58 -12.63
N ASP A 130 3.01 -15.27 -13.76
CA ASP A 130 3.20 -16.73 -13.82
C ASP A 130 4.49 -17.17 -13.13
N ASN A 131 5.56 -16.38 -13.26
CA ASN A 131 6.80 -16.63 -12.50
C ASN A 131 6.62 -16.32 -11.01
N GLY A 132 5.76 -15.36 -10.66
CA GLY A 132 5.36 -15.03 -9.29
C GLY A 132 6.46 -14.38 -8.43
N HIS A 133 7.65 -14.11 -8.99
CA HIS A 133 8.78 -13.55 -8.25
C HIS A 133 8.87 -12.04 -8.42
N PHE A 134 8.82 -11.31 -7.30
CA PHE A 134 8.89 -9.86 -7.29
C PHE A 134 9.81 -9.33 -6.19
N VAL A 135 10.49 -8.21 -6.47
CA VAL A 135 11.21 -7.41 -5.48
C VAL A 135 10.41 -6.16 -5.17
N LEU A 136 10.31 -5.81 -3.88
CA LEU A 136 9.62 -4.60 -3.42
C LEU A 136 10.58 -3.42 -3.41
N TYR A 137 10.15 -2.30 -3.97
CA TYR A 137 10.90 -1.06 -4.01
C TYR A 137 10.15 0.07 -3.29
N ASP A 138 10.83 0.76 -2.38
CA ASP A 138 10.42 2.05 -1.80
C ASP A 138 11.22 3.14 -2.53
N GLY A 139 10.64 3.72 -3.58
CA GLY A 139 11.37 4.54 -4.54
C GLY A 139 12.46 3.73 -5.25
N GLU A 140 13.73 4.09 -5.04
CA GLU A 140 14.88 3.37 -5.61
C GLU A 140 15.43 2.27 -4.69
N GLU A 141 14.95 2.19 -3.45
CA GLU A 141 15.49 1.26 -2.45
C GLU A 141 14.75 -0.08 -2.46
N GLN A 142 15.50 -1.17 -2.52
CA GLN A 142 14.94 -2.51 -2.33
C GLN A 142 14.62 -2.73 -0.86
N VAL A 143 13.37 -3.05 -0.54
CA VAL A 143 12.88 -3.21 0.84
C VAL A 143 12.25 -4.56 1.11
N GLY A 144 12.31 -5.51 0.18
CA GLY A 144 11.72 -6.82 0.37
C GLY A 144 11.59 -7.61 -0.91
N ASP A 145 10.97 -8.79 -0.80
CA ASP A 145 10.62 -9.62 -1.94
C ASP A 145 9.37 -10.44 -1.67
N MET A 146 8.69 -10.81 -2.74
CA MET A 146 7.48 -11.62 -2.75
C MET A 146 7.61 -12.77 -3.73
N VAL A 147 7.07 -13.91 -3.33
CA VAL A 147 6.75 -15.04 -4.18
C VAL A 147 5.24 -15.22 -4.10
N LEU A 148 4.52 -15.02 -5.19
CA LEU A 148 3.05 -15.08 -5.26
C LEU A 148 2.63 -16.27 -6.13
N ASN A 149 2.61 -17.45 -5.54
CA ASN A 149 2.18 -18.71 -6.15
C ASN A 149 1.59 -19.65 -5.07
N ASP A 150 1.44 -20.94 -5.35
CA ASP A 150 0.87 -21.92 -4.41
C ASP A 150 1.61 -22.00 -3.05
N ASP A 151 2.91 -21.69 -3.01
CA ASP A 151 3.69 -21.57 -1.76
C ASP A 151 4.10 -20.11 -1.55
N SER A 152 3.12 -19.22 -1.53
CA SER A 152 3.35 -17.78 -1.41
C SER A 152 4.22 -17.43 -0.19
N LYS A 153 5.23 -16.59 -0.41
CA LYS A 153 6.14 -16.07 0.61
C LYS A 153 6.30 -14.56 0.49
N VAL A 154 6.36 -13.87 1.61
CA VAL A 154 6.63 -12.44 1.68
C VAL A 154 7.78 -12.19 2.64
N SER A 155 8.75 -11.40 2.20
CA SER A 155 9.81 -10.87 3.05
C SER A 155 9.81 -9.35 3.00
N LEU A 156 9.74 -8.69 4.16
CA LEU A 156 9.84 -7.24 4.30
C LEU A 156 11.07 -6.89 5.13
N TYR A 157 11.88 -5.97 4.62
CA TYR A 157 13.13 -5.48 5.19
C TYR A 157 13.11 -3.95 5.20
N GLY A 158 12.06 -3.37 5.76
CA GLY A 158 11.95 -1.94 5.96
C GLY A 158 12.50 -1.51 7.32
N SER A 159 12.81 -0.22 7.45
CA SER A 159 13.05 0.34 8.77
C SER A 159 11.81 0.13 9.65
N ILE A 160 10.59 0.39 9.14
CA ILE A 160 9.32 0.28 9.88
C ILE A 160 8.93 -1.16 10.17
N TRP A 161 8.94 -2.02 9.15
CA TRP A 161 8.54 -3.42 9.26
C TRP A 161 9.66 -4.36 8.87
N LEU A 162 9.85 -5.40 9.68
CA LEU A 162 10.73 -6.51 9.37
C LEU A 162 9.96 -7.83 9.50
N THR A 163 10.11 -8.70 8.52
CA THR A 163 9.81 -10.13 8.68
C THR A 163 11.11 -10.86 9.06
N PRO A 164 11.22 -11.45 10.27
CA PRO A 164 12.44 -12.13 10.70
C PRO A 164 12.82 -13.28 9.74
N GLU A 165 11.81 -13.96 9.21
CA GLU A 165 11.90 -15.00 8.19
C GLU A 165 10.82 -14.75 7.14
N ALA A 166 10.95 -15.36 5.96
CA ALA A 166 9.93 -15.27 4.93
C ALA A 166 8.59 -15.82 5.46
N GLN A 167 7.54 -15.03 5.38
CA GLN A 167 6.22 -15.37 5.92
C GLN A 167 5.34 -15.97 4.84
N SER A 168 4.55 -16.99 5.18
CA SER A 168 3.41 -17.41 4.35
C SER A 168 2.19 -16.57 4.73
N PRO A 169 1.75 -15.64 3.86
CA PRO A 169 0.61 -14.80 4.18
C PRO A 169 -0.70 -15.58 4.12
N ASN A 170 -1.70 -15.13 4.88
CA ASN A 170 -3.10 -15.42 4.56
C ASN A 170 -3.50 -14.54 3.37
N ILE A 171 -4.02 -15.14 2.31
CA ILE A 171 -4.35 -14.44 1.06
C ILE A 171 -5.86 -14.41 0.91
N SER A 172 -6.39 -13.22 0.66
CA SER A 172 -7.77 -13.02 0.21
C SER A 172 -7.80 -12.00 -0.92
N SER A 173 -8.94 -11.83 -1.56
CA SER A 173 -9.14 -10.81 -2.59
C SER A 173 -10.25 -9.86 -2.19
N GLU A 174 -10.06 -8.59 -2.54
CA GLU A 174 -11.05 -7.53 -2.36
C GLU A 174 -11.00 -6.64 -3.60
N GLY A 175 -12.04 -6.69 -4.44
CA GLY A 175 -12.03 -6.00 -5.73
C GLY A 175 -10.85 -6.46 -6.60
N GLY A 176 -10.06 -5.51 -7.10
CA GLY A 176 -8.84 -5.76 -7.88
C GLY A 176 -7.57 -5.99 -7.07
N ASP A 177 -7.66 -6.01 -5.73
CA ASP A 177 -6.50 -6.14 -4.84
C ASP A 177 -6.42 -7.54 -4.21
N LEU A 178 -5.20 -8.06 -4.06
CA LEU A 178 -4.91 -9.15 -3.15
C LEU A 178 -4.58 -8.59 -1.77
N LEU A 179 -5.24 -9.10 -0.74
CA LEU A 179 -4.94 -8.79 0.65
C LEU A 179 -4.04 -9.88 1.21
N LEU A 180 -2.84 -9.50 1.63
CA LEU A 180 -1.87 -10.38 2.27
C LEU A 180 -1.77 -10.02 3.75
N GLU A 181 -2.14 -10.95 4.63
CA GLU A 181 -1.98 -10.79 6.08
C GLU A 181 -0.83 -11.66 6.59
N LEU A 182 0.15 -11.06 7.24
CA LEU A 182 1.36 -11.75 7.69
C LEU A 182 1.90 -11.20 9.01
N PHE A 183 2.76 -11.97 9.69
CA PHE A 183 3.43 -11.48 10.89
C PHE A 183 4.63 -10.62 10.51
N ALA A 184 4.66 -9.37 10.97
CA ALA A 184 5.80 -8.48 10.84
C ALA A 184 6.08 -7.79 12.18
N GLU A 185 7.33 -7.39 12.39
CA GLU A 185 7.75 -6.64 13.56
C GLU A 185 7.88 -5.15 13.23
N PRO A 186 7.47 -4.23 14.12
CA PRO A 186 6.91 -4.49 15.44
C PRO A 186 5.43 -4.91 15.36
N SER A 187 4.99 -5.63 16.38
CA SER A 187 3.59 -6.04 16.57
C SER A 187 3.20 -5.73 18.01
N LEU A 188 2.14 -4.96 18.23
CA LEU A 188 1.69 -4.52 19.55
C LEU A 188 1.08 -5.67 20.37
N GLN A 189 0.25 -6.47 19.72
CA GLN A 189 -0.63 -7.48 20.32
C GLN A 189 -0.65 -8.77 19.49
N GLY A 190 0.37 -8.99 18.66
CA GLY A 190 0.38 -10.11 17.71
C GLY A 190 -0.49 -9.84 16.48
N GLU A 191 -0.88 -8.58 16.24
CA GLU A 191 -1.58 -8.20 15.03
C GLU A 191 -0.74 -8.51 13.79
N ARG A 192 -1.44 -8.91 12.74
CA ARG A 192 -0.84 -9.15 11.44
C ARG A 192 -0.73 -7.83 10.69
N ALA A 193 0.41 -7.64 10.04
CA ALA A 193 0.56 -6.61 9.03
C ALA A 193 -0.32 -6.98 7.83
N GLN A 194 -0.96 -5.97 7.25
CA GLN A 194 -1.75 -6.11 6.03
C GLN A 194 -1.05 -5.39 4.88
N LEU A 195 -0.87 -6.10 3.77
CA LEU A 195 -0.43 -5.54 2.49
C LEU A 195 -1.58 -5.67 1.49
N ARG A 196 -1.83 -4.62 0.71
CA ARG A 196 -2.76 -4.65 -0.43
C ARG A 196 -1.93 -4.65 -1.70
N VAL A 197 -1.97 -5.72 -2.48
CA VAL A 197 -1.24 -5.85 -3.74
C VAL A 197 -2.21 -5.61 -4.89
N ASN A 198 -2.04 -4.51 -5.59
CA ASN A 198 -2.78 -4.23 -6.81
C ASN A 198 -2.13 -4.97 -7.97
N ILE A 199 -2.79 -6.03 -8.46
CA ILE A 199 -2.26 -6.85 -9.55
C ILE A 199 -2.07 -6.03 -10.83
N PRO A 200 -3.07 -5.24 -11.29
CA PRO A 200 -2.95 -4.43 -12.50
C PRO A 200 -1.73 -3.51 -12.54
N LEU A 201 -1.45 -2.83 -11.42
CA LEU A 201 -0.43 -1.79 -11.37
C LEU A 201 0.89 -2.27 -10.77
N ARG A 202 0.98 -3.51 -10.27
CA ARG A 202 2.16 -4.00 -9.52
C ARG A 202 2.55 -3.07 -8.38
N GLU A 203 1.55 -2.52 -7.69
CA GLU A 203 1.76 -1.69 -6.51
C GLU A 203 1.38 -2.45 -5.25
N VAL A 204 2.12 -2.22 -4.18
CA VAL A 204 1.79 -2.70 -2.83
C VAL A 204 1.56 -1.51 -1.93
N VAL A 205 0.43 -1.51 -1.24
CA VAL A 205 0.09 -0.48 -0.28
C VAL A 205 -0.02 -1.07 1.11
N ILE A 206 0.59 -0.38 2.07
CA ILE A 206 0.30 -0.52 3.48
C ILE A 206 -0.70 0.57 3.85
N PRO A 207 -1.99 0.24 4.04
CA PRO A 207 -2.99 1.22 4.39
C PRO A 207 -2.81 1.67 5.85
N THR A 208 -2.97 2.96 6.09
CA THR A 208 -3.10 3.53 7.44
C THR A 208 -4.55 3.59 7.91
N SER A 209 -5.50 3.54 6.97
CA SER A 209 -6.94 3.51 7.22
C SER A 209 -7.70 2.91 6.03
N HIS A 210 -9.02 2.80 6.12
CA HIS A 210 -9.85 2.37 4.99
C HIS A 210 -9.90 3.40 3.84
N VAL A 211 -9.60 4.68 4.10
CA VAL A 211 -9.59 5.76 3.09
C VAL A 211 -8.16 6.04 2.61
N PRO A 212 -7.89 6.03 1.28
CA PRO A 212 -6.58 6.34 0.74
C PRO A 212 -6.03 7.67 1.26
N SER A 213 -4.77 7.67 1.68
CA SER A 213 -4.13 8.88 2.20
C SER A 213 -2.65 8.95 1.83
N SER A 214 -2.06 10.14 1.95
CA SER A 214 -0.62 10.33 1.77
C SER A 214 0.24 9.69 2.87
N LEU A 215 -0.38 9.19 3.95
CA LEU A 215 0.30 8.44 5.00
C LEU A 215 0.42 6.96 4.66
N ASP A 216 -0.34 6.48 3.66
CA ASP A 216 -0.22 5.12 3.18
C ASP A 216 1.16 4.91 2.55
N ARG A 217 1.81 3.81 2.91
CA ARG A 217 3.13 3.50 2.38
C ARG A 217 2.99 2.68 1.12
N ARG A 218 3.67 3.09 0.06
CA ARG A 218 3.56 2.49 -1.27
C ARG A 218 4.88 1.85 -1.67
N PHE A 219 4.79 0.72 -2.35
CA PHE A 219 5.92 0.04 -2.96
C PHE A 219 5.61 -0.35 -4.38
N GLU A 220 6.63 -0.34 -5.23
CA GLU A 220 6.56 -0.92 -6.56
C GLU A 220 7.04 -2.38 -6.51
N LEU A 221 6.33 -3.28 -7.22
CA LEU A 221 6.79 -4.64 -7.48
C LEU A 221 7.49 -4.69 -8.83
N LYS A 222 8.78 -5.02 -8.82
CA LYS A 222 9.54 -5.30 -10.05
C LYS A 222 9.71 -6.80 -10.23
N PRO A 223 9.56 -7.34 -11.45
CA PRO A 223 9.59 -8.78 -11.74
C PRO A 223 11.03 -9.31 -11.70
N GLU A 224 11.58 -9.40 -10.49
CA GLU A 224 12.96 -9.73 -10.19
C GLU A 224 13.00 -10.74 -9.03
N GLN A 225 14.13 -11.43 -8.88
CA GLN A 225 14.36 -12.31 -7.76
C GLN A 225 15.48 -11.78 -6.87
N LEU A 226 15.20 -11.65 -5.57
CA LEU A 226 16.20 -11.22 -4.61
C LEU A 226 17.14 -12.38 -4.24
N SER A 227 18.45 -12.15 -4.36
CA SER A 227 19.44 -13.15 -3.97
C SER A 227 19.51 -13.32 -2.44
N ALA A 228 19.90 -14.51 -1.97
CA ALA A 228 20.05 -14.78 -0.53
C ALA A 228 21.12 -13.90 0.15
N VAL A 229 22.15 -13.46 -0.59
CA VAL A 229 23.15 -12.50 -0.09
C VAL A 229 22.48 -11.15 0.12
N LYS A 230 21.75 -10.66 -0.88
CA LYS A 230 21.07 -9.36 -0.80
C LYS A 230 19.97 -9.33 0.27
N ARG A 231 19.20 -10.41 0.44
CA ARG A 231 18.23 -10.55 1.56
C ARG A 231 18.89 -10.34 2.93
N ARG A 232 20.05 -10.97 3.16
CA ARG A 232 20.79 -10.81 4.42
C ARG A 232 21.32 -9.39 4.61
N GLU A 233 21.80 -8.77 3.54
CA GLU A 233 22.25 -7.36 3.55
C GLU A 233 21.10 -6.42 3.88
N LEU A 234 19.95 -6.56 3.21
CA LEU A 234 18.77 -5.73 3.45
C LEU A 234 18.23 -5.91 4.88
N LYS A 235 18.13 -7.15 5.38
CA LYS A 235 17.75 -7.40 6.77
C LYS A 235 18.68 -6.71 7.76
N LYS A 236 20.00 -6.82 7.56
CA LYS A 236 21.00 -6.17 8.41
C LYS A 236 20.88 -4.65 8.35
N PHE A 237 20.76 -4.09 7.14
CA PHE A 237 20.60 -2.67 6.93
C PHE A 237 19.32 -2.13 7.58
N ALA A 238 18.19 -2.82 7.39
CA ALA A 238 16.92 -2.47 8.00
C ALA A 238 17.02 -2.42 9.54
N VAL A 239 17.69 -3.40 10.12
CA VAL A 239 17.97 -3.45 11.58
C VAL A 239 18.83 -2.26 12.02
N GLU A 240 19.91 -1.96 11.29
CA GLU A 240 20.79 -0.84 11.63
C GLU A 240 20.06 0.50 11.53
N GLN A 241 19.28 0.72 10.46
CA GLN A 241 18.47 1.93 10.28
C GLN A 241 17.37 2.05 11.34
N SER A 242 16.70 0.94 11.68
CA SER A 242 15.73 0.88 12.77
C SER A 242 16.35 1.35 14.08
N ASN A 243 17.53 0.82 14.43
CA ASN A 243 18.26 1.21 15.64
C ASN A 243 18.66 2.70 15.66
N ILE A 244 19.05 3.27 14.52
CA ILE A 244 19.38 4.69 14.40
C ILE A 244 18.13 5.54 14.63
N GLN A 245 17.02 5.21 13.95
CA GLN A 245 15.75 5.92 14.07
C GLN A 245 15.16 5.81 15.48
N GLU A 246 15.23 4.62 16.08
CA GLU A 246 14.78 4.38 17.46
C GLU A 246 15.57 5.24 18.45
N LYS A 247 16.89 5.29 18.35
CA LYS A 247 17.72 6.16 19.19
C LYS A 247 17.41 7.64 19.00
N ASP A 248 17.24 8.09 17.76
CA ASP A 248 16.87 9.48 17.47
C ASP A 248 15.50 9.82 18.07
N TRP A 249 14.51 8.94 17.87
CA TRP A 249 13.18 9.09 18.45
C TRP A 249 13.21 9.11 19.98
N LEU A 250 13.90 8.15 20.62
CA LEU A 250 14.10 8.11 22.07
C LEU A 250 14.73 9.41 22.57
N SER A 251 15.67 10.00 21.82
CA SER A 251 16.39 11.21 22.25
C SER A 251 15.49 12.44 22.27
N LYS A 252 14.43 12.43 21.44
CA LYS A 252 13.43 13.48 21.34
C LYS A 252 12.25 13.24 22.30
N ALA A 253 11.80 12.00 22.42
CA ALA A 253 10.62 11.63 23.21
C ALA A 253 10.94 11.44 24.71
N GLY A 254 12.13 10.93 25.05
CA GLY A 254 12.59 10.72 26.43
C GLY A 254 12.54 11.97 27.31
N PRO A 255 13.06 13.15 26.87
CA PRO A 255 12.95 14.40 27.63
C PRO A 255 11.52 14.84 27.89
N VAL A 256 10.62 14.65 26.91
CA VAL A 256 9.20 14.99 27.06
C VAL A 256 8.58 14.13 28.15
N LEU A 257 8.86 12.82 28.12
CA LEU A 257 8.35 11.89 29.12
C LEU A 257 8.98 12.12 30.52
N LEU A 258 10.26 12.49 30.60
CA LEU A 258 10.91 12.82 31.86
C LEU A 258 10.28 14.04 32.54
N ASN A 259 9.89 15.04 31.74
CA ASN A 259 9.24 16.25 32.24
C ASN A 259 7.80 16.02 32.71
N THR A 260 7.20 14.86 32.45
CA THR A 260 5.87 14.51 32.96
C THR A 260 5.92 13.72 34.25
N LEU A 261 7.10 13.38 34.78
CA LEU A 261 7.22 12.73 36.08
C LEU A 261 6.93 13.71 37.23
N SER A 262 6.25 13.18 38.24
CA SER A 262 6.09 13.82 39.54
C SER A 262 7.46 14.07 40.21
N GLN A 263 7.49 14.96 41.20
CA GLN A 263 8.73 15.32 41.91
C GLN A 263 9.41 14.14 42.63
N ASP A 264 8.65 13.11 42.99
CA ASP A 264 9.16 11.88 43.60
C ASP A 264 9.52 10.79 42.57
N CYS A 265 9.35 11.06 41.27
CA CYS A 265 9.63 10.14 40.17
C CYS A 265 8.79 8.86 40.17
N LEU A 266 7.66 8.82 40.89
CA LEU A 266 6.83 7.61 41.03
C LEU A 266 5.61 7.60 40.13
N VAL A 267 5.17 8.77 39.65
CA VAL A 267 3.92 8.91 38.88
C VAL A 267 4.17 9.76 37.64
N PHE A 268 3.66 9.31 36.50
CA PHE A 268 3.57 10.14 35.30
C PHE A 268 2.30 11.00 35.41
N GLU A 269 2.45 12.32 35.46
CA GLU A 269 1.36 13.30 35.52
C GLU A 269 0.52 13.31 34.23
N GLN A 270 1.02 12.71 33.15
CA GLN A 270 0.32 12.53 31.87
C GLN A 270 0.37 11.04 31.46
N PRO A 271 -0.52 10.19 32.01
CA PRO A 271 -0.49 8.75 31.77
C PRO A 271 -0.77 8.39 30.31
N ASP A 272 -1.57 9.17 29.60
CA ASP A 272 -1.91 8.94 28.18
C ASP A 272 -0.66 8.94 27.28
N LEU A 273 0.41 9.64 27.68
CA LEU A 273 1.67 9.61 26.94
C LEU A 273 2.31 8.22 26.97
N LEU A 274 2.08 7.41 28.02
CA LEU A 274 2.59 6.03 28.11
C LEU A 274 1.94 5.12 27.05
N GLU A 275 0.73 5.45 26.59
CA GLU A 275 0.08 4.73 25.49
C GLU A 275 0.84 4.89 24.16
N LEU A 276 1.68 5.93 24.02
CA LEU A 276 2.55 6.09 22.85
C LEU A 276 3.79 5.19 22.89
N TRP A 277 4.06 4.55 24.03
CA TRP A 277 5.21 3.67 24.27
C TRP A 277 4.83 2.18 24.26
N VAL A 278 3.76 1.82 23.55
CA VAL A 278 3.37 0.41 23.41
C VAL A 278 4.58 -0.43 23.01
N GLY A 279 4.73 -1.60 23.64
CA GLY A 279 5.84 -2.54 23.44
C GLY A 279 7.12 -2.20 24.20
N TYR A 280 7.11 -1.17 25.03
CA TYR A 280 8.14 -0.92 26.05
C TYR A 280 7.53 -1.03 27.44
N ASP A 281 8.22 -1.75 28.33
CA ASP A 281 8.06 -1.58 29.76
C ASP A 281 8.79 -0.30 30.18
N VAL A 282 8.00 0.72 30.48
CA VAL A 282 8.49 2.02 30.92
C VAL A 282 8.35 2.11 32.43
N THR A 283 9.48 2.19 33.14
CA THR A 283 9.51 2.37 34.59
C THR A 283 10.29 3.63 34.95
N SER A 284 10.04 4.19 36.12
CA SER A 284 10.75 5.35 36.62
C SER A 284 11.33 5.08 38.00
N GLU A 285 12.47 5.70 38.26
CA GLU A 285 13.13 5.63 39.57
C GLU A 285 13.77 6.97 39.92
N ARG A 286 13.96 7.18 41.22
CA ARG A 286 14.73 8.31 41.72
C ARG A 286 16.21 7.91 41.82
N ILE A 287 17.09 8.69 41.22
CA ILE A 287 18.54 8.57 41.34
C ILE A 287 19.02 9.47 42.47
N ASP A 288 19.72 8.89 43.45
CA ASP A 288 20.49 9.64 44.44
C ASP A 288 21.80 10.11 43.80
N VAL A 289 21.83 11.35 43.35
CA VAL A 289 23.07 11.97 42.84
C VAL A 289 23.89 12.42 44.04
N GLN A 290 25.03 11.78 44.30
CA GLN A 290 25.99 12.17 45.36
C GLN A 290 26.70 13.52 45.09
N ASP A 291 26.29 14.27 44.07
CA ASP A 291 26.95 15.49 43.62
C ASP A 291 26.13 16.71 44.08
N GLU A 292 26.65 17.42 45.09
CA GLU A 292 25.97 18.47 45.87
C GLU A 292 25.58 19.74 45.07
N GLY A 293 25.65 19.72 43.73
CA GLY A 293 25.46 20.89 42.86
C GLY A 293 24.16 20.96 42.06
N LEU A 294 23.37 19.88 41.95
CA LEU A 294 22.22 19.82 41.04
C LEU A 294 20.88 19.93 41.78
N LYS A 295 20.17 21.04 41.55
CA LYS A 295 18.87 21.37 42.15
C LYS A 295 17.78 20.36 41.74
N SER A 296 17.31 19.57 42.71
CA SER A 296 15.99 18.94 42.95
C SER A 296 15.07 18.39 41.82
N LYS A 297 15.22 18.74 40.54
CA LYS A 297 14.51 18.11 39.41
C LYS A 297 15.37 17.09 38.65
N GLY A 298 16.68 17.05 38.92
CA GLY A 298 17.65 16.16 38.26
C GLY A 298 17.83 14.77 38.84
N MET A 299 16.83 14.30 39.58
CA MET A 299 16.90 13.02 40.28
C MET A 299 15.96 11.97 39.70
N CYS A 300 15.29 12.20 38.57
CA CYS A 300 14.45 11.16 37.96
C CYS A 300 15.16 10.50 36.78
N ARG A 301 14.98 9.19 36.66
CA ARG A 301 15.36 8.38 35.50
C ARG A 301 14.15 7.62 35.01
N ILE A 302 14.05 7.49 33.70
CA ILE A 302 13.09 6.57 33.07
C ILE A 302 13.88 5.41 32.47
N ASN A 303 13.54 4.20 32.85
CA ASN A 303 14.07 2.98 32.26
C ASN A 303 13.11 2.50 31.18
N PHE A 304 13.70 2.07 30.06
CA PHE A 304 13.00 1.46 28.94
C PHE A 304 13.53 0.04 28.76
N GLU A 305 12.63 -0.94 28.80
CA GLU A 305 12.93 -2.30 28.43
C GLU A 305 11.91 -2.77 27.38
N PRO A 306 12.33 -3.31 26.23
CA PRO A 306 11.38 -3.80 25.24
C PRO A 306 10.59 -5.00 25.79
N ASN A 307 9.27 -4.98 25.62
CA ASN A 307 8.42 -6.07 26.06
C ASN A 307 7.28 -6.34 25.06
N PRO A 308 7.37 -7.42 24.24
CA PRO A 308 8.57 -8.24 24.00
C PRO A 308 9.61 -7.50 23.12
N PRO A 309 10.87 -7.96 23.07
CA PRO A 309 11.87 -7.45 22.12
C PRO A 309 11.46 -7.67 20.66
N GLN A 310 11.53 -6.62 19.83
CA GLN A 310 11.11 -6.63 18.42
C GLN A 310 12.03 -5.75 17.56
N HIS A 311 12.04 -5.91 16.23
CA HIS A 311 12.86 -5.15 15.28
C HIS A 311 12.96 -3.63 15.52
N ARG A 312 11.84 -3.00 15.91
CA ARG A 312 11.72 -1.56 16.21
C ARG A 312 11.78 -1.21 17.70
N ARG A 313 11.92 -2.21 18.57
CA ARG A 313 11.87 -2.13 20.02
C ARG A 313 13.00 -2.96 20.59
N ARG A 314 14.17 -2.38 20.58
CA ARG A 314 15.42 -3.06 20.94
C ARG A 314 16.23 -2.28 21.94
N PHE A 315 15.91 -1.02 22.17
CA PHE A 315 16.61 -0.23 23.16
C PHE A 315 16.33 -0.74 24.58
N LYS A 316 17.38 -1.18 25.27
CA LYS A 316 17.34 -1.46 26.70
C LYS A 316 18.29 -0.51 27.42
N GLY A 317 17.75 0.29 28.32
CA GLY A 317 18.53 1.27 29.04
C GLY A 317 17.66 2.31 29.72
N HIS A 318 18.21 3.50 29.88
CA HIS A 318 17.54 4.57 30.58
C HIS A 318 17.80 5.94 29.98
N PHE A 319 16.93 6.87 30.36
CA PHE A 319 17.02 8.28 30.06
C PHE A 319 17.00 9.07 31.36
N ASP A 320 17.96 9.99 31.50
CA ASP A 320 17.99 10.98 32.57
C ASP A 320 18.35 12.37 32.01
N GLN A 321 18.59 13.36 32.88
CA GLN A 321 18.89 14.73 32.45
C GLN A 321 20.19 14.88 31.63
N ASN A 322 21.09 13.90 31.69
CA ASN A 322 22.32 13.87 30.92
C ASN A 322 22.14 13.22 29.54
N GLY A 323 20.93 12.70 29.26
CA GLY A 323 20.57 12.09 27.98
C GLY A 323 20.28 10.59 28.10
N ILE A 324 20.44 9.89 26.97
CA ILE A 324 20.19 8.45 26.89
C ILE A 324 21.46 7.68 27.27
N VAL A 325 21.33 6.74 28.19
CA VAL A 325 22.36 5.73 28.51
C VAL A 325 21.75 4.35 28.37
N GLY A 326 22.22 3.58 27.39
CA GLY A 326 21.67 2.25 27.13
C GLY A 326 22.34 1.57 25.96
N HIS A 327 21.89 0.35 25.68
CA HIS A 327 22.36 -0.43 24.55
C HIS A 327 21.17 -0.98 23.76
N ILE A 328 21.41 -1.27 22.49
CA ILE A 328 20.45 -1.99 21.66
C ILE A 328 20.67 -3.48 21.92
N VAL A 329 19.61 -4.18 22.32
CA VAL A 329 19.63 -5.63 22.52
C VAL A 329 19.83 -6.31 21.17
N GLN A 330 20.92 -7.06 21.06
CA GLN A 330 21.16 -7.93 19.92
C GLN A 330 20.38 -9.23 20.13
N ASN A 331 19.38 -9.47 19.27
CA ASN A 331 18.70 -10.77 19.18
C ASN A 331 19.47 -11.67 18.23
#